data_AF-A0A962RDX5-F1
#
_entry.id   AF-A0A962RDX5-F1
#
_cell.length_a   1.000
_cell.length_b   1.000
_cell.length_c   1.000
_cell.angle_alpha   90.00
_cell.angle_beta   90.00
_cell.angle_gamma   90.00
#
_symmetry.space_group_name_H-M   'P 1'
#
loop_
_entity.id
_entity.type
_entity.pdbx_description
1 polymer ?
#
loop_
_entity_poly.entity_id
_entity_poly.type
_entity_poly.pdbx_seq_one_letter_code
_entity_poly.pdbx_strand_id
1 'polypeptide(L)'
;MTSEHEPAERLIGLSISNSPDLARLGYGAEHLHETMLNVARALLRLPAQMPERARVVSLAYGGDLRPGGFTRALFELARAEAQESWTGRLYSFMAWPHYLSLDKAEEAQLINTCRFVRVTPADAGIEGVDAMLPPQRLQDIPPEYLAARCLSEMRRLMTVGGAAIVSDV
;
A
#
# COMPACT_ATOMS: atom_id res chain seq x y z
N MET A 1 -20.96 -28.69 13.80
CA MET A 1 -20.61 -27.64 12.81
C MET A 1 -19.54 -26.77 13.44
N THR A 2 -18.29 -27.08 13.15
CA THR A 2 -17.13 -26.32 13.62
C THR A 2 -17.07 -25.00 12.88
N SER A 3 -17.14 -23.88 13.61
CA SER A 3 -16.79 -22.55 13.10
C SER A 3 -15.37 -22.62 12.57
N GLU A 4 -15.22 -22.55 11.24
CA GLU A 4 -13.93 -22.25 10.62
C GLU A 4 -13.53 -20.85 11.08
N HIS A 5 -12.60 -20.78 12.03
CA HIS A 5 -11.94 -19.52 12.36
C HIS A 5 -11.04 -19.16 11.19
N GLU A 6 -11.44 -18.12 10.46
CA GLU A 6 -10.60 -17.48 9.46
C GLU A 6 -9.25 -17.12 10.13
N PRO A 7 -8.10 -17.52 9.55
CA PRO A 7 -6.81 -17.31 10.19
C PRO A 7 -6.52 -15.82 10.34
N ALA A 8 -6.28 -15.37 11.57
CA ALA A 8 -6.01 -13.96 11.86
C ALA A 8 -4.84 -13.43 11.00
N GLU A 9 -5.15 -12.51 10.08
CA GLU A 9 -4.19 -11.84 9.21
C GLU A 9 -3.23 -10.96 10.01
N ARG A 10 -1.94 -11.01 9.65
CA ARG A 10 -0.91 -10.07 10.10
C ARG A 10 -0.54 -9.15 8.96
N LEU A 11 -0.78 -7.87 9.16
CA LEU A 11 -0.36 -6.82 8.25
C LEU A 11 1.02 -6.29 8.68
N ILE A 12 2.00 -6.32 7.76
CA ILE A 12 3.36 -5.83 7.99
C ILE A 12 3.59 -4.59 7.14
N GLY A 13 3.82 -3.45 7.79
CA GLY A 13 4.19 -2.21 7.11
C GLY A 13 5.61 -2.26 6.54
N LEU A 14 5.74 -1.98 5.25
CA LEU A 14 7.01 -1.76 4.58
C LEU A 14 7.19 -0.28 4.26
N SER A 15 8.39 0.22 4.52
CA SER A 15 8.82 1.55 4.14
C SER A 15 10.17 1.47 3.46
N ILE A 16 10.30 2.20 2.36
CA ILE A 16 11.54 2.39 1.62
C ILE A 16 11.80 3.88 1.54
N SER A 17 13.05 4.29 1.72
CA SER A 17 13.45 5.69 1.63
C SER A 17 14.83 5.77 1.01
N ASN A 18 15.00 6.71 0.09
CA ASN A 18 16.31 6.98 -0.48
C ASN A 18 17.17 7.70 0.56
N SER A 19 18.47 7.42 0.57
CA SER A 19 19.45 8.10 1.42
C SER A 19 20.66 8.51 0.59
N PRO A 20 21.16 9.76 0.71
CA PRO A 20 22.36 10.20 0.01
C PRO A 20 23.60 9.40 0.39
N ASP A 21 23.62 8.77 1.58
CA ASP A 21 24.75 7.99 2.05
C ASP A 21 24.90 6.65 1.30
N LEU A 22 23.81 6.08 0.76
CA LEU A 22 23.87 4.84 -0.01
C LEU A 22 24.79 4.99 -1.22
N ALA A 23 24.68 6.11 -1.95
CA ALA A 23 25.52 6.39 -3.10
C ALA A 23 27.00 6.51 -2.70
N ARG A 24 27.30 7.12 -1.54
CA ARG A 24 28.67 7.24 -1.01
C ARG A 24 29.30 5.89 -0.67
N LEU A 25 28.48 4.88 -0.40
CA LEU A 25 28.89 3.50 -0.13
C LEU A 25 28.88 2.62 -1.39
N GLY A 26 28.61 3.18 -2.57
CA GLY A 26 28.56 2.44 -3.84
C GLY A 26 27.21 1.79 -4.15
N TYR A 27 26.16 2.07 -3.37
CA TYR A 27 24.82 1.53 -3.58
C TYR A 27 23.93 2.51 -4.33
N GLY A 28 23.57 2.16 -5.56
CA GLY A 28 22.49 2.80 -6.33
C GLY A 28 21.08 2.39 -5.89
N ALA A 29 20.06 3.07 -6.42
CA ALA A 29 18.64 2.81 -6.15
C ALA A 29 18.22 1.36 -6.43
N GLU A 30 18.80 0.73 -7.46
CA GLU A 30 18.54 -0.67 -7.79
C GLU A 30 18.91 -1.63 -6.65
N HIS A 31 20.01 -1.38 -5.93
CA HIS A 31 20.40 -2.22 -4.79
C HIS A 31 19.38 -2.11 -3.65
N LEU A 32 18.86 -0.90 -3.41
CA LEU A 32 17.83 -0.66 -2.41
C LEU A 32 16.53 -1.37 -2.81
N HIS A 33 16.10 -1.22 -4.06
CA HIS A 33 14.90 -1.88 -4.59
C HIS A 33 15.02 -3.40 -4.49
N GLU A 34 16.11 -3.98 -4.98
CA GLU A 34 16.33 -5.43 -4.96
C GLU A 34 16.37 -5.97 -3.51
N THR A 35 17.04 -5.26 -2.61
CA THR A 35 17.06 -5.64 -1.18
C THR A 35 15.67 -5.63 -0.58
N MET A 36 14.89 -4.57 -0.82
CA MET A 36 13.53 -4.46 -0.28
C MET A 36 12.55 -5.44 -0.93
N LEU A 37 12.73 -5.79 -2.21
CA LEU A 37 11.99 -6.88 -2.86
C LEU A 37 12.29 -8.23 -2.22
N ASN A 38 13.56 -8.51 -1.90
CA ASN A 38 13.95 -9.75 -1.23
C ASN A 38 13.35 -9.85 0.17
N VAL A 39 13.33 -8.75 0.93
CA VAL A 39 12.62 -8.67 2.23
C VAL A 39 11.12 -8.91 2.05
N ALA A 40 10.47 -8.21 1.11
CA ALA A 40 9.04 -8.36 0.84
C ALA A 40 8.69 -9.81 0.44
N ARG A 41 9.49 -10.42 -0.43
CA ARG A 41 9.31 -11.82 -0.86
C ARG A 41 9.45 -12.80 0.29
N ALA A 42 10.46 -12.61 1.13
CA ALA A 42 10.67 -13.46 2.31
C ALA A 42 9.45 -13.40 3.24
N LEU A 43 8.93 -12.19 3.53
CA LEU A 43 7.75 -11.99 4.37
C LEU A 43 6.49 -12.67 3.79
N LEU A 44 6.25 -12.53 2.49
CA LEU A 44 5.16 -13.21 1.82
C LEU A 44 5.32 -14.73 1.88
N ARG A 45 6.53 -15.29 1.82
CA ARG A 45 6.71 -16.75 1.87
C ARG A 45 6.71 -17.35 3.27
N LEU A 46 6.76 -16.54 4.35
CA LEU A 46 6.79 -17.04 5.73
C LEU A 46 5.68 -18.05 6.06
N PRO A 47 4.40 -17.85 5.68
CA PRO A 47 3.32 -18.75 6.08
C PRO A 47 3.46 -20.16 5.50
N ALA A 48 3.98 -20.29 4.27
CA ALA A 48 4.26 -21.58 3.64
C ALA A 48 5.40 -22.33 4.34
N GLN A 49 6.32 -21.61 4.99
CA GLN A 49 7.47 -22.18 5.70
C GLN A 49 7.13 -22.54 7.16
N MET A 50 6.01 -22.04 7.70
CA MET A 50 5.59 -22.23 9.09
C MET A 50 4.13 -22.69 9.20
N PRO A 51 3.76 -23.87 8.65
CA PRO A 51 2.38 -24.33 8.56
C PRO A 51 1.69 -24.49 9.92
N GLU A 52 2.45 -24.80 10.98
CA GLU A 52 1.90 -24.94 12.34
C GLU A 52 1.47 -23.62 12.99
N ARG A 53 1.84 -22.46 12.41
CA ARG A 53 1.49 -21.12 12.92
C ARG A 53 0.66 -20.33 11.92
N ALA A 54 0.00 -21.01 10.97
CA ALA A 54 -0.68 -20.46 9.79
C ALA A 54 -1.49 -19.19 10.08
N ARG A 55 -0.81 -18.05 10.00
CA ARG A 55 -1.40 -16.73 9.93
C ARG A 55 -1.11 -16.21 8.56
N VAL A 56 -2.14 -15.65 7.93
CA VAL A 56 -2.00 -14.90 6.70
C VAL A 56 -1.04 -13.75 6.95
N VAL A 57 -0.01 -13.58 6.13
CA VAL A 57 0.88 -12.41 6.16
C VAL A 57 0.65 -11.61 4.90
N SER A 58 0.34 -10.33 5.11
CA SER A 58 0.13 -9.35 4.05
C SER A 58 1.01 -8.14 4.30
N LEU A 59 1.35 -7.44 3.22
CA LEU A 59 2.21 -6.27 3.25
C LEU A 59 1.35 -5.00 3.19
N ALA A 60 1.67 -3.99 3.99
CA ALA A 60 1.14 -2.64 3.83
C ALA A 60 2.23 -1.73 3.29
N TYR A 61 1.93 -0.95 2.26
CA TYR A 61 2.90 -0.04 1.64
C TYR A 61 2.24 1.29 1.28
N GLY A 62 2.96 2.40 1.51
CA GLY A 62 2.52 3.74 1.11
C GLY A 62 2.87 3.95 -0.35
N GLY A 63 1.90 3.79 -1.24
CA GLY A 63 2.09 3.77 -2.68
C GLY A 63 2.70 5.07 -3.22
N ASP A 64 3.75 4.94 -4.00
CA ASP A 64 4.28 5.94 -4.92
C ASP A 64 4.20 5.40 -6.36
N LEU A 65 3.20 5.85 -7.12
CA LEU A 65 2.97 5.41 -8.50
C LEU A 65 3.82 6.16 -9.53
N ARG A 66 4.70 7.07 -9.09
CA ARG A 66 5.62 7.78 -9.99
C ARG A 66 6.52 6.79 -10.74
N PRO A 67 6.88 7.08 -12.01
CA PRO A 67 7.80 6.25 -12.77
C PRO A 67 9.10 5.99 -12.01
N GLY A 68 9.58 4.74 -12.04
CA GLY A 68 10.76 4.31 -11.30
C GLY A 68 10.54 4.10 -9.79
N GLY A 69 9.30 4.24 -9.30
CA GLY A 69 8.94 3.96 -7.91
C GLY A 69 8.87 2.46 -7.57
N PHE A 70 9.06 2.15 -6.29
CA PHE A 70 9.06 0.78 -5.76
C PHE A 70 7.69 0.07 -5.83
N THR A 71 6.60 0.82 -5.87
CA THR A 71 5.22 0.29 -5.83
C THR A 71 4.91 -0.69 -6.94
N ARG A 72 5.33 -0.38 -8.18
CA ARG A 72 5.08 -1.25 -9.34
C ARG A 72 5.82 -2.58 -9.20
N ALA A 73 7.05 -2.55 -8.67
CA ALA A 73 7.80 -3.76 -8.39
C ALA A 73 7.14 -4.63 -7.31
N LEU A 74 6.52 -4.01 -6.29
CA LEU A 74 5.72 -4.73 -5.30
C LEU A 74 4.45 -5.36 -5.89
N PHE A 75 3.78 -4.70 -6.85
CA PHE A 75 2.64 -5.28 -7.55
C PHE A 75 3.02 -6.54 -8.32
N GLU A 76 4.11 -6.48 -9.08
CA GLU A 76 4.62 -7.64 -9.83
C GLU A 76 5.04 -8.77 -8.88
N LEU A 77 5.71 -8.45 -7.78
CA LEU A 77 6.07 -9.45 -6.76
C LEU A 77 4.83 -10.09 -6.15
N ALA A 78 3.86 -9.30 -5.70
CA ALA A 78 2.64 -9.80 -5.10
C ALA A 78 1.86 -10.70 -6.08
N ARG A 79 1.86 -10.36 -7.38
CA ARG A 79 1.24 -11.17 -8.43
C ARG A 79 1.97 -12.49 -8.63
N ALA A 80 3.30 -12.47 -8.65
CA ALA A 80 4.11 -13.69 -8.77
C ALA A 80 3.99 -14.61 -7.54
N GLU A 81 3.73 -14.04 -6.36
CA GLU A 81 3.54 -14.76 -5.10
C GLU A 81 2.07 -15.10 -4.80
N ALA A 82 1.13 -14.70 -5.67
CA ALA A 82 -0.28 -15.06 -5.56
C ALA A 82 -0.46 -16.51 -6.02
N GLN A 83 -0.90 -17.39 -5.12
CA GLN A 83 -1.39 -18.72 -5.46
C GLN A 83 -2.91 -18.67 -5.62
N GLU A 84 -3.49 -19.61 -6.39
CA GLU A 84 -4.90 -19.58 -6.83
C GLU A 84 -5.94 -19.39 -5.71
N SER A 85 -5.60 -19.74 -4.47
CA SER A 85 -6.50 -19.66 -3.31
C SER A 85 -6.29 -18.44 -2.39
N TRP A 86 -5.29 -17.59 -2.65
CA TRP A 86 -4.89 -16.56 -1.68
C TRP A 86 -4.83 -15.14 -2.28
N THR A 87 -5.93 -14.41 -2.11
CA THR A 87 -6.12 -13.03 -2.57
C THR A 87 -5.66 -11.99 -1.53
N GLY A 88 -5.22 -10.81 -1.98
CA GLY A 88 -5.07 -9.63 -1.11
C GLY A 88 -3.80 -9.56 -0.24
N ARG A 89 -2.65 -10.02 -0.75
CA ARG A 89 -1.38 -10.07 0.00
C ARG A 89 -0.66 -8.73 0.13
N LEU A 90 -1.16 -7.71 -0.55
CA LEU A 90 -0.63 -6.36 -0.55
C LEU A 90 -1.76 -5.35 -0.33
N TYR A 91 -1.57 -4.46 0.62
CA TYR A 91 -2.39 -3.30 0.88
C TYR A 91 -1.61 -2.06 0.43
N SER A 92 -2.03 -1.47 -0.68
CA SER A 92 -1.45 -0.23 -1.21
C SER A 92 -2.23 0.96 -0.66
N PHE A 93 -1.65 1.62 0.34
CA PHE A 93 -2.19 2.83 0.93
C PHE A 93 -1.87 4.03 0.05
N MET A 94 -2.88 4.81 -0.29
CA MET A 94 -2.74 5.96 -1.17
C MET A 94 -3.55 7.13 -0.64
N ALA A 95 -2.89 8.26 -0.42
CA ALA A 95 -3.55 9.50 -0.02
C ALA A 95 -4.08 10.25 -1.23
N TRP A 96 -5.13 11.04 -1.05
CA TRP A 96 -5.49 12.10 -2.00
C TRP A 96 -4.31 13.08 -2.16
N PRO A 97 -4.01 13.57 -3.37
CA PRO A 97 -4.65 13.27 -4.65
C PRO A 97 -3.99 12.10 -5.40
N HIS A 98 -3.00 11.42 -4.79
CA HIS A 98 -2.15 10.44 -5.47
C HIS A 98 -2.91 9.24 -6.03
N TYR A 99 -4.03 8.82 -5.42
CA TYR A 99 -4.85 7.76 -6.01
C TYR A 99 -5.62 8.19 -7.27
N LEU A 100 -5.76 9.48 -7.55
CA LEU A 100 -6.46 9.97 -8.74
C LEU A 100 -5.67 9.70 -10.03
N SER A 101 -4.36 9.45 -9.92
CA SER A 101 -3.52 9.06 -11.06
C SER A 101 -3.48 7.54 -11.31
N LEU A 102 -4.18 6.75 -10.51
CA LEU A 102 -4.28 5.31 -10.73
C LEU A 102 -5.23 5.05 -11.91
N ASP A 103 -4.71 4.41 -12.95
CA ASP A 103 -5.53 4.02 -14.08
C ASP A 103 -6.50 2.88 -13.68
N LYS A 104 -7.75 2.97 -14.16
CA LYS A 104 -8.78 1.97 -13.82
C LYS A 104 -8.49 0.60 -14.40
N ALA A 105 -7.86 0.53 -15.57
CA ALA A 105 -7.48 -0.76 -16.16
C ALA A 105 -6.33 -1.40 -15.38
N GLU A 106 -5.35 -0.59 -14.95
CA GLU A 106 -4.29 -1.03 -14.04
C GLU A 106 -4.85 -1.54 -12.70
N GLU A 107 -5.77 -0.80 -12.07
CA GLU A 107 -6.42 -1.23 -10.83
C GLU A 107 -7.17 -2.56 -10.99
N ALA A 108 -7.93 -2.72 -12.08
CA ALA A 108 -8.68 -3.94 -12.35
C ALA A 108 -7.75 -5.17 -12.51
N GLN A 109 -6.56 -5.00 -13.10
CA GLN A 109 -5.57 -6.07 -13.22
C GLN A 109 -5.00 -6.52 -11.86
N LEU A 110 -5.13 -5.67 -10.83
CA LEU A 110 -4.56 -5.90 -9.51
C LEU A 110 -5.58 -6.38 -8.47
N ILE A 111 -6.88 -6.48 -8.82
CA ILE A 111 -7.98 -6.74 -7.87
C ILE A 111 -7.80 -8.00 -7.01
N ASN A 112 -7.16 -9.04 -7.55
CA ASN A 112 -6.91 -10.30 -6.82
C ASN A 112 -5.60 -10.29 -6.02
N THR A 113 -4.72 -9.33 -6.29
CA THR A 113 -3.35 -9.28 -5.78
C THR A 113 -3.18 -8.19 -4.71
N CYS A 114 -3.81 -7.05 -4.93
CA CYS A 114 -3.62 -5.83 -4.15
C CYS A 114 -4.98 -5.25 -3.74
N ARG A 115 -5.11 -4.88 -2.47
CA ARG A 115 -6.19 -4.06 -1.95
C ARG A 115 -5.72 -2.61 -1.89
N PHE A 116 -6.44 -1.72 -2.57
CA PHE A 116 -6.15 -0.29 -2.51
C PHE A 116 -6.86 0.33 -1.32
N VAL A 117 -6.11 1.03 -0.48
CA VAL A 117 -6.61 1.75 0.69
C VAL A 117 -6.51 3.23 0.40
N ARG A 118 -7.62 3.86 0.01
CA ARG A 118 -7.66 5.27 -0.38
C ARG A 118 -7.98 6.14 0.82
N VAL A 119 -7.08 7.05 1.17
CA VAL A 119 -7.28 8.01 2.25
C VAL A 119 -7.74 9.33 1.67
N THR A 120 -9.02 9.61 1.87
CA THR A 120 -9.76 10.74 1.36
C THR A 120 -9.61 11.98 2.25
N PRO A 121 -10.02 13.16 1.77
CA PRO A 121 -10.19 14.35 2.61
C PRO A 121 -11.02 14.11 3.88
N ALA A 122 -12.12 13.35 3.74
CA ALA A 122 -13.03 13.06 4.86
C ALA A 122 -12.33 12.22 5.94
N ASP A 123 -11.55 11.22 5.55
CA ASP A 123 -10.74 10.42 6.49
C ASP A 123 -9.74 11.28 7.27
N ALA A 124 -9.21 12.34 6.63
CA ALA A 124 -8.31 13.30 7.25
C ALA A 124 -9.02 14.39 8.10
N GLY A 125 -10.34 14.27 8.28
CA GLY A 125 -11.18 15.20 9.04
C GLY A 125 -11.52 16.49 8.29
N ILE A 126 -11.49 16.47 6.95
CA ILE A 126 -11.83 17.60 6.09
C ILE A 126 -13.09 17.25 5.29
N GLU A 127 -14.22 17.72 5.79
CA GLU A 127 -15.54 17.50 5.18
C GLU A 127 -15.80 18.45 3.99
N GLY A 128 -16.79 18.11 3.17
CA GLY A 128 -17.26 18.97 2.07
C GLY A 128 -16.36 18.99 0.84
N VAL A 129 -15.29 18.19 0.81
CA VAL A 129 -14.43 18.04 -0.37
C VAL A 129 -14.75 16.73 -1.08
N ASP A 130 -15.09 16.83 -2.37
CA ASP A 130 -15.25 15.64 -3.22
C ASP A 130 -13.90 14.93 -3.38
N ALA A 131 -13.85 13.67 -2.94
CA ALA A 131 -12.66 12.82 -2.98
C ALA A 131 -12.15 12.52 -4.40
N MET A 132 -12.99 12.72 -5.42
CA MET A 132 -12.64 12.56 -6.83
C MET A 132 -12.27 13.88 -7.51
N LEU A 133 -12.36 15.01 -6.81
CA LEU A 133 -12.03 16.32 -7.35
C LEU A 133 -10.50 16.45 -7.52
N PRO A 134 -10.00 16.75 -8.73
CA PRO A 134 -8.60 17.01 -8.95
C PRO A 134 -8.13 18.28 -8.23
N PRO A 135 -6.87 18.33 -7.76
CA PRO A 135 -6.28 19.50 -7.09
C PRO A 135 -6.52 20.83 -7.80
N GLN A 136 -6.50 20.85 -9.14
CA GLN A 136 -6.62 22.06 -9.96
C GLN A 136 -8.03 22.67 -9.93
N ARG A 137 -9.03 21.93 -9.44
CA ARG A 137 -10.42 22.37 -9.36
C ARG A 137 -10.85 22.77 -7.95
N LEU A 138 -9.97 22.64 -6.96
CA LEU A 138 -10.19 23.18 -5.61
C LEU A 138 -10.11 24.71 -5.63
N GLN A 139 -11.03 25.34 -4.91
CA GLN A 139 -11.13 26.80 -4.83
C GLN A 139 -10.82 27.31 -3.43
N ASP A 140 -11.38 26.67 -2.40
CA ASP A 140 -11.40 27.20 -1.04
C ASP A 140 -10.27 26.68 -0.14
N ILE A 141 -9.69 25.52 -0.48
CA ILE A 141 -8.67 24.85 0.34
C ILE A 141 -7.40 24.67 -0.50
N PRO A 142 -6.24 25.10 0.02
CA PRO A 142 -4.97 24.88 -0.67
C PRO A 142 -4.71 23.38 -0.89
N PRO A 143 -4.50 22.92 -2.14
CA PRO A 143 -4.32 21.50 -2.44
C PRO A 143 -3.14 20.86 -1.70
N GLU A 144 -2.06 21.60 -1.45
CA GLU A 144 -0.89 21.14 -0.71
C GLU A 144 -1.21 20.86 0.76
N TYR A 145 -2.06 21.68 1.38
CA TYR A 145 -2.50 21.46 2.76
C TYR A 145 -3.33 20.18 2.84
N LEU A 146 -4.27 20.02 1.91
CA LEU A 146 -5.12 18.83 1.86
C LEU A 146 -4.31 17.56 1.60
N ALA A 147 -3.38 17.59 0.64
CA ALA A 147 -2.48 16.47 0.36
C ALA A 147 -1.62 16.10 1.57
N ALA A 148 -1.06 17.08 2.29
CA ALA A 148 -0.27 16.85 3.49
C ALA A 148 -1.09 16.22 4.62
N ARG A 149 -2.35 16.64 4.78
CA ARG A 149 -3.30 16.07 5.76
C ARG A 149 -3.64 14.63 5.43
N CYS A 150 -4.01 14.34 4.18
CA CYS A 150 -4.31 12.97 3.75
C CYS A 150 -3.09 12.05 3.85
N LEU A 151 -1.88 12.52 3.50
CA LEU A 151 -0.65 11.75 3.68
C LEU A 151 -0.34 11.44 5.15
N SER A 152 -0.58 12.40 6.04
CA SER A 152 -0.38 12.21 7.48
C SER A 152 -1.36 11.18 8.03
N GLU A 153 -2.63 11.27 7.63
CA GLU A 153 -3.64 10.31 8.04
C GLU A 153 -3.38 8.90 7.47
N MET A 154 -2.94 8.81 6.22
CA MET A 154 -2.51 7.55 5.60
C MET A 154 -1.39 6.87 6.39
N ARG A 155 -0.36 7.62 6.80
CA ARG A 155 0.72 7.07 7.64
C ARG A 155 0.21 6.61 9.01
N ARG A 156 -0.71 7.36 9.60
CA ARG A 156 -1.35 6.99 10.87
C ARG A 156 -2.11 5.66 10.72
N LEU A 157 -2.96 5.54 9.71
CA LEU A 157 -3.74 4.35 9.41
C LEU A 157 -2.86 3.14 9.12
N MET A 158 -1.78 3.30 8.34
CA MET A 158 -0.80 2.25 8.11
C MET A 158 -0.14 1.74 9.39
N THR A 159 0.16 2.63 10.34
CA THR A 159 0.84 2.29 11.59
C THR A 159 -0.07 1.50 12.55
N VAL A 160 -1.36 1.84 12.58
CA VAL A 160 -2.33 1.20 13.49
C VAL A 160 -3.07 0.01 12.85
N GLY A 161 -2.74 -0.36 11.60
CA GLY A 161 -3.37 -1.46 10.90
C GLY A 161 -4.79 -1.16 10.41
N GLY A 162 -5.12 0.11 10.16
CA GLY A 162 -6.45 0.59 9.79
C GLY A 162 -6.97 0.16 8.41
N ALA A 163 -6.37 -0.84 7.77
CA ALA A 163 -6.80 -1.33 6.45
C ALA A 163 -8.27 -1.80 6.43
N ALA A 164 -8.80 -2.26 7.57
CA ALA A 164 -10.20 -2.66 7.74
C ALA A 164 -11.18 -1.48 7.93
N ILE A 165 -10.68 -0.27 8.20
CA ILE A 165 -11.52 0.91 8.50
C ILE A 165 -11.89 1.68 7.23
N VAL A 166 -11.11 1.51 6.16
CA VAL A 166 -11.21 2.30 4.92
C VAL A 166 -11.87 1.50 3.78
N SER A 167 -12.25 0.24 4.02
CA SER A 167 -13.07 -0.53 3.08
C SER A 167 -14.54 -0.23 3.32
N ASP A 168 -15.06 0.80 2.66
CA ASP A 168 -16.44 0.89 2.13
C ASP A 168 -16.71 2.29 1.56
N VAL A 169 -16.40 2.47 0.27
CA VAL A 169 -17.14 3.33 -0.69
C VAL A 169 -17.08 2.69 -2.07
#